data_AF-A0A3B1E0V5-F1
#
_entry.id   AF-A0A3B1E0V5-F1
#
_cell.length_a   1.000
_cell.length_b   1.000
_cell.length_c   1.000
_cell.angle_alpha   90.00
_cell.angle_beta   90.00
_cell.angle_gamma   90.00
#
_symmetry.space_group_name_H-M   'P 1'
#
loop_
_entity.id
_entity.type
_entity.pdbx_description
1 polymer ?
#
loop_
_entity_poly.entity_id
_entity_poly.type
_entity_poly.pdbx_seq_one_letter_code
_entity_poly.pdbx_strand_id
1 'polypeptide(L)'
;MFKRMFPILTLFSLAVTGSSACAQGPIFADGFEDAETFLDLFPLDESRWSHFGITGEGNTLDLSQEQVRSGTQSLKCFAMPYDGVTASKAYIANGLFQFFEGDEAWFEAWFYVEGTAPPIDLFLWDLEAPDTCTSIEACPEEGDGSICSSPGRRLYLQQSTGTPVRSDLGKWCLGEDFRQIPGSETHFPTNQWVRLRVFIGLSSRDDGIMQVWQDDELILHNRGYTLPRADSIYNSLQVGNTANGGRLDPATLFLDDVTIWNTPPIWWLAIFDRDGDGLVSIDDSYELHANPADLNDDSVADRADIDLLEAVIRWDELPDMRGDR
;
A
#
# COMPACT_ATOMS: atom_id res chain seq x y z
N MET A 1 59.22 -44.64 -19.00
CA MET A 1 58.01 -45.12 -18.29
C MET A 1 57.46 -43.94 -17.48
N PHE A 2 56.61 -43.09 -18.08
CA PHE A 2 56.02 -41.92 -17.40
C PHE A 2 54.51 -42.14 -17.35
N LYS A 3 53.96 -42.36 -16.13
CA LYS A 3 52.52 -42.45 -15.89
C LYS A 3 51.95 -41.02 -15.82
N ARG A 4 51.02 -40.70 -16.73
CA ARG A 4 50.20 -39.48 -16.66
C ARG A 4 49.09 -39.71 -15.64
N MET A 5 49.03 -38.88 -14.60
CA MET A 5 47.87 -38.75 -13.71
C MET A 5 46.92 -37.71 -14.32
N PHE A 6 45.67 -38.09 -14.53
CA PHE A 6 44.57 -37.16 -14.79
C PHE A 6 43.89 -36.81 -13.46
N PRO A 7 43.56 -35.53 -13.19
CA PRO A 7 42.73 -35.19 -12.04
C PRO A 7 41.27 -35.57 -12.31
N ILE A 8 40.66 -36.26 -11.35
CA ILE A 8 39.22 -36.52 -11.30
C ILE A 8 38.57 -35.22 -10.82
N LEU A 9 37.84 -34.56 -11.72
CA LEU A 9 37.03 -33.39 -11.41
C LEU A 9 35.71 -33.88 -10.81
N THR A 10 35.53 -33.75 -9.50
CA THR A 10 34.27 -34.05 -8.82
C THR A 10 33.31 -32.88 -9.05
N LEU A 11 32.32 -33.04 -9.93
CA LEU A 11 31.18 -32.14 -10.01
C LEU A 11 30.33 -32.30 -8.74
N PHE A 12 30.24 -31.25 -7.92
CA PHE A 12 29.19 -31.11 -6.93
C PHE A 12 27.97 -30.51 -7.63
N SER A 13 26.90 -31.29 -7.79
CA SER A 13 25.58 -30.72 -8.08
C SER A 13 25.09 -30.02 -6.81
N LEU A 14 25.05 -28.68 -6.84
CA LEU A 14 24.20 -27.92 -5.94
C LEU A 14 22.75 -28.21 -6.35
N ALA A 15 22.01 -28.96 -5.53
CA ALA A 15 20.56 -29.02 -5.66
C ALA A 15 20.02 -27.69 -5.11
N VAL A 16 19.74 -26.73 -5.99
CA VAL A 16 18.93 -25.55 -5.64
C VAL A 16 17.50 -26.06 -5.47
N THR A 17 17.10 -26.31 -4.23
CA THR A 17 15.68 -26.51 -3.91
C THR A 17 15.01 -25.15 -3.95
N GLY A 18 14.65 -24.70 -5.15
CA GLY A 18 13.79 -23.54 -5.35
C GLY A 18 12.41 -23.84 -4.76
N SER A 19 12.21 -23.50 -3.50
CA SER A 19 10.86 -23.39 -2.95
C SER A 19 10.23 -22.21 -3.66
N SER A 20 9.41 -22.46 -4.69
CA SER A 20 8.50 -21.46 -5.23
C SER A 20 7.74 -20.87 -4.05
N ALA A 21 8.08 -19.63 -3.67
CA ALA A 21 7.30 -18.88 -2.72
C ALA A 21 5.96 -18.63 -3.41
N CYS A 22 4.97 -19.49 -3.15
CA CYS A 22 3.59 -19.17 -3.50
C CYS A 22 3.31 -17.80 -2.88
N ALA A 23 2.96 -16.83 -3.72
CA ALA A 23 2.59 -15.49 -3.27
C ALA A 23 1.56 -15.66 -2.14
N GLN A 24 1.93 -15.22 -0.94
CA GLN A 24 1.01 -15.27 0.18
C GLN A 24 -0.09 -14.23 -0.09
N GLY A 25 -1.33 -14.60 0.25
CA GLY A 25 -2.45 -13.67 0.17
C GLY A 25 -2.25 -12.45 1.08
N PRO A 26 -3.15 -11.45 1.00
CA PRO A 26 -3.12 -10.32 1.92
C PRO A 26 -3.22 -10.80 3.37
N ILE A 27 -2.53 -10.09 4.27
CA ILE A 27 -2.69 -10.29 5.71
C ILE A 27 -4.02 -9.72 6.22
N PHE A 28 -4.64 -8.83 5.43
CA PHE A 28 -5.96 -8.28 5.67
C PHE A 28 -6.62 -7.89 4.34
N ALA A 29 -7.90 -8.22 4.19
CA ALA A 29 -8.70 -7.84 3.03
C ALA A 29 -10.15 -7.57 3.44
N ASP A 30 -10.76 -6.52 2.88
CA ASP A 30 -12.15 -6.19 3.13
C ASP A 30 -12.77 -5.40 1.97
N GLY A 31 -13.75 -6.00 1.30
CA GLY A 31 -14.61 -5.36 0.31
C GLY A 31 -15.98 -4.95 0.89
N PHE A 32 -16.10 -4.92 2.21
CA PHE A 32 -17.29 -4.55 2.97
C PHE A 32 -18.52 -5.47 2.87
N GLU A 33 -18.57 -6.43 1.95
CA GLU A 33 -19.74 -7.29 1.69
C GLU A 33 -20.20 -8.18 2.86
N ASP A 34 -19.31 -8.56 3.77
CA ASP A 34 -19.63 -9.44 4.90
C ASP A 34 -20.20 -8.69 6.12
N ALA A 35 -20.64 -7.43 5.99
CA ALA A 35 -21.27 -6.65 7.04
C ALA A 35 -22.75 -6.37 6.74
N GLU A 36 -23.65 -6.59 7.70
CA GLU A 36 -25.06 -6.17 7.56
C GLU A 36 -25.28 -4.73 8.04
N THR A 37 -24.48 -4.31 9.01
CA THR A 37 -24.51 -2.98 9.64
C THR A 37 -23.10 -2.43 9.79
N PHE A 38 -22.96 -1.10 9.89
CA PHE A 38 -21.66 -0.47 10.12
C PHE A 38 -20.91 -1.00 11.35
N LEU A 39 -21.63 -1.40 12.41
CA LEU A 39 -21.00 -1.93 13.62
C LEU A 39 -20.41 -3.34 13.43
N ASP A 40 -20.86 -4.11 12.41
CA ASP A 40 -20.30 -5.42 12.09
C ASP A 40 -18.87 -5.33 11.53
N LEU A 41 -18.43 -4.13 11.14
CA LEU A 41 -17.04 -3.87 10.77
C LEU A 41 -16.08 -3.96 11.95
N PHE A 42 -16.56 -3.81 13.19
CA PHE A 42 -15.76 -3.71 14.42
C PHE A 42 -16.07 -4.84 15.41
N PRO A 43 -15.75 -6.10 15.07
CA PRO A 43 -15.94 -7.21 16.00
C PRO A 43 -15.09 -7.01 17.26
N LEU A 44 -15.58 -7.53 18.40
CA LEU A 44 -14.91 -7.36 19.71
C LEU A 44 -13.53 -8.03 19.80
N ASP A 45 -13.24 -9.00 18.93
CA ASP A 45 -11.94 -9.66 18.85
C ASP A 45 -10.97 -8.95 17.89
N GLU A 46 -11.39 -7.82 17.33
CA GLU A 46 -10.65 -7.00 16.39
C GLU A 46 -10.25 -7.73 15.10
N SER A 47 -10.83 -8.91 14.80
CA SER A 47 -10.47 -9.74 13.64
C SER A 47 -10.70 -9.08 12.27
N ARG A 48 -11.34 -7.91 12.25
CA ARG A 48 -11.61 -7.11 11.05
C ARG A 48 -11.03 -5.69 11.21
N TRP A 49 -11.86 -4.68 11.47
CA TRP A 49 -11.39 -3.33 11.83
C TRP A 49 -11.36 -3.17 13.34
N SER A 50 -10.33 -2.51 13.86
CA SER A 50 -10.14 -2.36 15.30
C SER A 50 -10.96 -1.20 15.87
N HIS A 51 -11.09 -0.10 15.12
CA HIS A 51 -11.86 1.07 15.56
C HIS A 51 -12.19 2.02 14.39
N PHE A 52 -13.02 3.02 14.67
CA PHE A 52 -13.29 4.14 13.77
C PHE A 52 -13.13 5.47 14.49
N GLY A 53 -12.89 6.54 13.72
CA GLY A 53 -12.75 7.90 14.23
C GLY A 53 -13.67 8.87 13.50
N ILE A 54 -14.48 9.61 14.26
CA ILE A 54 -15.28 10.74 13.79
C ILE A 54 -14.87 11.97 14.60
N THR A 55 -14.41 13.02 13.94
CA THR A 55 -13.96 14.26 14.59
C THR A 55 -14.61 15.47 13.94
N GLY A 56 -15.42 16.19 14.70
CA GLY A 56 -16.20 17.34 14.21
C GLY A 56 -17.70 17.04 14.17
N GLU A 57 -18.51 18.06 14.50
CA GLU A 57 -19.96 17.96 14.41
C GLU A 57 -20.40 17.89 12.93
N GLY A 58 -21.34 17.00 12.61
CA GLY A 58 -21.88 16.83 11.27
C GLY A 58 -21.16 15.80 10.40
N ASN A 59 -20.01 15.28 10.86
CA ASN A 59 -19.32 14.20 10.17
C ASN A 59 -20.07 12.87 10.31
N THR A 60 -20.00 12.04 9.28
CA THR A 60 -20.63 10.71 9.28
C THR A 60 -19.72 9.66 8.66
N LEU A 61 -19.93 8.42 9.07
CA LEU A 61 -19.22 7.24 8.61
C LEU A 61 -20.20 6.07 8.64
N ASP A 62 -20.50 5.47 7.49
CA ASP A 62 -21.51 4.41 7.38
C ASP A 62 -21.29 3.54 6.14
N LEU A 63 -21.89 2.34 6.11
CA LEU A 63 -21.97 1.54 4.89
C LEU A 63 -22.96 2.19 3.90
N SER A 64 -22.66 2.10 2.61
CA SER A 64 -23.45 2.76 1.58
C SER A 64 -23.57 1.93 0.31
N GLN A 65 -24.72 2.05 -0.34
CA GLN A 65 -25.01 1.49 -1.67
C GLN A 65 -24.99 2.58 -2.76
N GLU A 66 -24.60 3.83 -2.43
CA GLU A 66 -24.66 4.97 -3.35
C GLU A 66 -23.56 4.90 -4.42
N GLN A 67 -22.32 4.62 -4.00
CA GLN A 67 -21.18 4.36 -4.87
C GLN A 67 -20.58 3.04 -4.41
N VAL A 68 -20.44 2.08 -5.33
CA VAL A 68 -19.94 0.73 -5.02
C VAL A 68 -18.95 0.37 -6.12
N ARG A 69 -17.75 -0.13 -5.76
CA ARG A 69 -16.76 -0.60 -6.73
C ARG A 69 -16.93 -2.08 -6.97
N SER A 70 -17.05 -2.89 -5.91
CA SER A 70 -17.34 -4.31 -6.00
C SER A 70 -18.53 -4.70 -5.12
N GLY A 71 -19.21 -5.80 -5.46
CA GLY A 71 -20.33 -6.30 -4.65
C GLY A 71 -21.53 -5.36 -4.59
N THR A 72 -21.98 -5.02 -3.39
CA THR A 72 -23.24 -4.35 -3.10
C THR A 72 -23.11 -3.12 -2.20
N GLN A 73 -21.98 -2.94 -1.52
CA GLN A 73 -21.77 -1.80 -0.64
C GLN A 73 -20.31 -1.37 -0.54
N SER A 74 -20.11 -0.12 -0.15
CA SER A 74 -18.80 0.44 0.18
C SER A 74 -18.90 1.23 1.49
N LEU A 75 -17.77 1.69 2.01
CA LEU A 75 -17.76 2.61 3.15
C LEU A 75 -17.89 4.06 2.65
N LYS A 76 -18.85 4.82 3.18
CA LYS A 76 -18.99 6.26 2.94
C LYS A 76 -18.47 7.07 4.13
N CYS A 77 -17.50 7.92 3.86
CA CYS A 77 -16.90 8.89 4.79
C CYS A 77 -17.37 10.31 4.42
N PHE A 78 -17.99 11.04 5.35
CA PHE A 78 -18.31 12.45 5.18
C PHE A 78 -17.66 13.28 6.28
N ALA A 79 -16.88 14.27 5.87
CA ALA A 79 -16.22 15.21 6.79
C ALA A 79 -16.54 16.65 6.42
N MET A 80 -16.98 17.43 7.40
CA MET A 80 -17.19 18.87 7.31
C MET A 80 -15.86 19.61 7.02
N PRO A 81 -15.91 20.88 6.58
CA PRO A 81 -14.71 21.69 6.43
C PRO A 81 -13.92 21.83 7.75
N TYR A 82 -12.62 22.05 7.64
CA TYR A 82 -11.75 22.41 8.77
C TYR A 82 -12.25 23.69 9.46
N ASP A 83 -12.49 23.59 10.77
CA ASP A 83 -13.05 24.69 11.59
C ASP A 83 -11.99 25.74 12.01
N GLY A 84 -10.72 25.53 11.67
CA GLY A 84 -9.60 26.38 12.08
C GLY A 84 -8.93 25.96 13.39
N VAL A 85 -9.43 24.91 14.05
CA VAL A 85 -8.88 24.36 15.29
C VAL A 85 -8.57 22.88 15.15
N THR A 86 -9.55 22.05 14.76
CA THR A 86 -9.42 20.60 14.69
C THR A 86 -9.72 20.12 13.27
N ALA A 87 -8.82 19.30 12.71
CA ALA A 87 -9.08 18.65 11.43
C ALA A 87 -10.35 17.81 11.52
N SER A 88 -11.19 17.92 10.49
CA SER A 88 -12.44 17.17 10.40
C SER A 88 -12.15 15.76 9.87
N LYS A 89 -12.66 14.70 10.53
CA LYS A 89 -12.28 13.32 10.22
C LYS A 89 -13.47 12.36 10.21
N ALA A 90 -13.42 11.35 9.34
CA ALA A 90 -14.32 10.20 9.27
C ALA A 90 -13.58 9.02 8.64
N TYR A 91 -13.02 8.11 9.44
CA TYR A 91 -12.15 7.01 8.99
C TYR A 91 -12.34 5.74 9.80
N ILE A 92 -11.85 4.62 9.28
CA ILE A 92 -11.69 3.35 9.97
C ILE A 92 -10.21 3.02 10.14
N ALA A 93 -9.88 2.19 11.12
CA ALA A 93 -8.51 1.84 11.42
C ALA A 93 -8.33 0.35 11.72
N ASN A 94 -7.23 -0.21 11.25
CA ASN A 94 -6.82 -1.57 11.53
C ASN A 94 -5.55 -1.54 12.40
N GLY A 95 -5.60 -2.23 13.55
CA GLY A 95 -4.49 -2.34 14.50
C GLY A 95 -3.89 -3.74 14.63
N LEU A 96 -4.18 -4.65 13.68
CA LEU A 96 -3.81 -6.07 13.77
C LEU A 96 -2.37 -6.38 13.33
N PHE A 97 -1.68 -5.44 12.71
CA PHE A 97 -0.30 -5.62 12.25
C PHE A 97 0.67 -4.75 13.02
N GLN A 98 1.93 -5.15 12.99
CA GLN A 98 3.06 -4.41 13.53
C GLN A 98 4.16 -4.41 12.48
N PHE A 99 4.55 -3.22 12.03
CA PHE A 99 5.68 -3.05 11.12
C PHE A 99 6.81 -2.30 11.83
N PHE A 100 8.03 -2.81 11.65
CA PHE A 100 9.26 -2.38 12.30
C PHE A 100 10.25 -1.79 11.28
N GLU A 101 11.37 -1.26 11.77
CA GLU A 101 12.53 -0.91 10.94
C GLU A 101 12.94 -2.10 10.05
N GLY A 102 13.04 -1.85 8.75
CA GLY A 102 13.41 -2.84 7.73
C GLY A 102 12.24 -3.65 7.17
N ASP A 103 11.03 -3.52 7.73
CA ASP A 103 9.84 -4.16 7.16
C ASP A 103 9.35 -3.44 5.91
N GLU A 104 8.55 -4.17 5.14
CA GLU A 104 7.80 -3.65 4.01
C GLU A 104 6.30 -3.71 4.31
N ALA A 105 5.59 -2.61 4.03
CA ALA A 105 4.14 -2.59 4.06
C ALA A 105 3.59 -2.26 2.67
N TRP A 106 2.62 -3.05 2.26
CA TRP A 106 1.92 -2.92 0.99
C TRP A 106 0.45 -2.70 1.27
N PHE A 107 -0.15 -1.76 0.56
CA PHE A 107 -1.55 -1.40 0.70
C PHE A 107 -2.17 -1.18 -0.67
N GLU A 108 -3.41 -1.61 -0.85
CA GLU A 108 -4.24 -1.29 -2.01
C GLU A 108 -5.66 -0.99 -1.53
N ALA A 109 -6.27 0.03 -2.11
CA ALA A 109 -7.69 0.30 -1.96
C ALA A 109 -8.24 1.11 -3.14
N TRP A 110 -9.57 1.10 -3.27
CA TRP A 110 -10.29 1.93 -4.21
C TRP A 110 -10.95 3.11 -3.50
N PHE A 111 -10.76 4.29 -4.07
CA PHE A 111 -11.29 5.55 -3.53
C PHE A 111 -12.16 6.23 -4.57
N TYR A 112 -13.32 6.74 -4.14
CA TYR A 112 -14.16 7.62 -4.96
C TYR A 112 -14.38 8.92 -4.20
N VAL A 113 -13.85 10.02 -4.72
CA VAL A 113 -14.06 11.36 -4.14
C VAL A 113 -15.21 12.03 -4.88
N GLU A 114 -16.27 12.39 -4.17
CA GLU A 114 -17.42 13.10 -4.75
C GLU A 114 -17.13 14.60 -4.87
N GLY A 115 -17.65 15.22 -5.93
CA GLY A 115 -17.66 16.67 -6.09
C GLY A 115 -16.90 17.15 -7.32
N THR A 116 -17.22 18.36 -7.75
CA THR A 116 -16.58 18.99 -8.93
C THR A 116 -15.44 19.94 -8.55
N ALA A 117 -15.38 20.33 -7.27
CA ALA A 117 -14.25 21.07 -6.72
C ALA A 117 -13.11 20.09 -6.43
N PRO A 118 -11.86 20.42 -6.80
CA PRO A 118 -10.72 19.58 -6.44
C PRO A 118 -10.55 19.56 -4.90
N PRO A 119 -10.40 18.39 -4.26
CA PRO A 119 -10.19 18.29 -2.82
C PRO A 119 -8.96 19.09 -2.36
N ILE A 120 -9.05 19.71 -1.19
CA ILE A 120 -7.98 20.52 -0.61
C ILE A 120 -7.52 19.88 0.70
N ASP A 121 -6.27 19.43 0.74
CA ASP A 121 -5.66 18.80 1.91
C ASP A 121 -6.56 17.69 2.49
N LEU A 122 -7.02 16.81 1.61
CA LEU A 122 -7.83 15.64 1.95
C LEU A 122 -6.92 14.43 2.14
N PHE A 123 -6.81 13.95 3.37
CA PHE A 123 -6.00 12.80 3.75
C PHE A 123 -6.81 11.51 3.62
N LEU A 124 -6.21 10.52 2.98
CA LEU A 124 -6.86 9.28 2.56
C LEU A 124 -6.39 8.05 3.37
N TRP A 125 -5.14 8.11 3.84
CA TRP A 125 -4.43 6.98 4.40
C TRP A 125 -3.36 7.49 5.37
N ASP A 126 -3.34 6.96 6.60
CA ASP A 126 -2.32 7.26 7.60
C ASP A 126 -1.78 5.95 8.17
N LEU A 127 -0.46 5.73 8.11
CA LEU A 127 0.24 4.65 8.80
C LEU A 127 0.94 5.23 10.03
N GLU A 128 0.36 5.00 11.19
CA GLU A 128 0.72 5.66 12.43
C GLU A 128 1.40 4.72 13.43
N ALA A 129 2.34 5.30 14.18
CA ALA A 129 2.88 4.68 15.39
C ALA A 129 1.94 4.97 16.55
N PRO A 130 2.02 4.21 17.67
CA PRO A 130 1.28 4.55 18.88
C PRO A 130 1.53 6.00 19.29
N ASP A 131 0.58 6.58 20.02
CA ASP A 131 0.71 7.87 20.65
C ASP A 131 2.03 7.93 21.46
N THR A 132 3.01 8.57 20.85
CA THR A 132 4.32 8.79 21.42
C THR A 132 4.58 10.27 21.32
N CYS A 133 5.09 10.83 22.41
CA CYS A 133 5.59 12.18 22.41
C CYS A 133 6.89 12.18 21.59
N THR A 134 6.88 12.80 20.41
CA THR A 134 8.13 13.09 19.73
C THR A 134 8.89 14.09 20.58
N SER A 135 10.13 13.75 20.96
CA SER A 135 10.98 14.65 21.74
C SER A 135 11.24 15.94 20.95
N ILE A 136 11.68 16.99 21.65
CA ILE A 136 12.15 18.22 21.01
C ILE A 136 13.25 17.97 19.97
N GLU A 137 14.00 16.86 20.08
CA GLU A 137 15.01 16.48 19.09
C GLU A 137 14.40 16.05 17.76
N ALA A 138 13.18 15.51 17.77
CA ALA A 138 12.42 15.13 16.59
C ALA A 138 11.58 16.28 16.00
N CYS A 139 11.37 17.36 16.76
CA CYS A 139 10.63 18.56 16.36
C CYS A 139 11.20 19.84 16.98
N PRO A 140 12.43 20.26 16.62
CA PRO A 140 13.07 21.41 17.26
C PRO A 140 12.41 22.75 16.91
N GLU A 141 11.68 22.81 15.79
CA GLU A 141 11.02 24.04 15.31
C GLU A 141 9.71 24.37 16.06
N GLU A 142 9.11 23.41 16.77
CA GLU A 142 7.82 23.57 17.46
C GLU A 142 7.97 24.02 18.94
N GLY A 143 9.19 24.25 19.42
CA GLY A 143 9.46 24.76 20.77
C GLY A 143 9.58 23.68 21.86
N ASP A 144 9.31 24.04 23.12
CA ASP A 144 9.41 23.14 24.28
C ASP A 144 8.27 22.12 24.40
N GLY A 145 7.31 22.15 23.48
CA GLY A 145 6.17 21.25 23.41
C GLY A 145 6.52 19.96 22.68
N SER A 146 6.51 18.84 23.39
CA SER A 146 6.47 17.54 22.74
C SER A 146 5.17 17.38 21.95
N ILE A 147 5.25 17.07 20.66
CA ILE A 147 4.08 16.67 19.88
C ILE A 147 3.74 15.23 20.26
N CYS A 148 2.71 15.06 21.10
CA CYS A 148 2.21 13.76 21.51
C CYS A 148 1.00 13.41 20.65
N SER A 149 1.25 12.85 19.49
CA SER A 149 0.18 12.46 18.58
C SER A 149 0.73 11.48 17.56
N SER A 150 0.28 10.23 17.64
CA SER A 150 0.56 9.10 16.74
C SER A 150 1.31 9.46 15.45
N PRO A 151 2.66 9.60 15.48
CA PRO A 151 3.40 10.10 14.33
C PRO A 151 3.43 9.02 13.25
N GLY A 152 3.29 9.42 11.99
CA GLY A 152 3.03 8.47 10.91
C GLY A 152 3.25 9.02 9.52
N ARG A 153 3.40 8.14 8.51
CA ARG A 153 3.32 8.55 7.11
C ARG A 153 1.86 8.73 6.74
N ARG A 154 1.56 9.77 5.97
CA ARG A 154 0.21 10.03 5.48
C ARG A 154 0.22 10.19 3.98
N LEU A 155 -0.90 9.86 3.34
CA LEU A 155 -1.15 10.09 1.93
C LEU A 155 -2.34 11.05 1.79
N TYR A 156 -2.17 12.11 1.00
CA TYR A 156 -3.19 13.15 0.88
C TYR A 156 -3.23 13.79 -0.50
N LEU A 157 -4.36 14.40 -0.81
CA LEU A 157 -4.61 15.17 -2.04
C LEU A 157 -4.41 16.66 -1.76
N GLN A 158 -3.55 17.31 -2.54
CA GLN A 158 -3.27 18.74 -2.36
C GLN A 158 -3.66 19.58 -3.57
N GLN A 159 -4.54 20.56 -3.38
CA GLN A 159 -5.06 21.37 -4.49
C GLN A 159 -4.00 22.28 -5.15
N SER A 160 -2.93 22.66 -4.44
CA SER A 160 -2.01 23.74 -4.85
C SER A 160 -1.48 23.65 -6.29
N THR A 161 -1.52 22.46 -6.91
CA THR A 161 -1.06 22.19 -8.27
C THR A 161 -2.01 21.30 -9.10
N GLY A 162 -3.25 21.06 -8.67
CA GLY A 162 -4.21 20.21 -9.41
C GLY A 162 -4.52 18.86 -8.76
N THR A 163 -4.52 18.80 -7.43
CA THR A 163 -4.81 17.59 -6.64
C THR A 163 -3.91 16.38 -6.92
N PRO A 164 -2.57 16.54 -7.05
CA PRO A 164 -1.69 15.40 -6.96
C PRO A 164 -1.75 14.75 -5.58
N VAL A 165 -1.58 13.42 -5.59
CA VAL A 165 -1.24 12.64 -4.41
C VAL A 165 0.14 13.05 -3.89
N ARG A 166 0.25 13.24 -2.57
CA ARG A 166 1.49 13.55 -1.84
C ARG A 166 1.58 12.72 -0.57
N SER A 167 2.78 12.63 -0.01
CA SER A 167 2.98 12.07 1.32
C SER A 167 3.77 13.01 2.22
N ASP A 168 3.45 13.02 3.51
CA ASP A 168 4.15 13.85 4.48
C ASP A 168 4.56 13.12 5.76
N LEU A 169 5.23 13.91 6.60
CA LEU A 169 5.70 13.79 7.97
C LEU A 169 4.71 13.28 9.05
N GLY A 170 3.40 13.49 8.88
CA GLY A 170 2.39 13.19 9.90
C GLY A 170 2.83 13.48 11.33
N LYS A 171 2.97 14.77 11.65
CA LYS A 171 3.32 15.26 13.00
C LYS A 171 4.71 14.81 13.47
N TRP A 172 5.57 14.49 12.51
CA TRP A 172 7.01 14.38 12.66
C TRP A 172 7.69 15.47 11.84
N CYS A 173 8.69 16.13 12.40
CA CYS A 173 9.31 17.32 11.82
C CYS A 173 10.70 17.06 11.23
N LEU A 174 11.19 15.81 11.24
CA LEU A 174 12.46 15.44 10.59
C LEU A 174 12.18 14.76 9.27
N GLY A 175 12.55 15.42 8.18
CA GLY A 175 12.48 14.90 6.82
C GLY A 175 11.62 15.77 5.90
N GLU A 176 11.42 15.29 4.67
CA GLU A 176 10.75 16.05 3.62
C GLU A 176 9.43 15.38 3.24
N ASP A 177 8.47 16.20 2.78
CA ASP A 177 7.30 15.69 2.09
C ASP A 177 7.72 15.01 0.78
N PHE A 178 7.12 13.86 0.50
CA PHE A 178 7.26 13.22 -0.80
C PHE A 178 6.26 13.78 -1.79
N ARG A 179 6.79 14.16 -2.95
CA ARG A 179 6.07 14.87 -4.01
C ARG A 179 6.40 14.22 -5.34
N GLN A 180 5.40 14.20 -6.21
CA GLN A 180 5.59 13.86 -7.62
C GLN A 180 6.53 14.87 -8.29
N ILE A 181 7.06 14.50 -9.46
CA ILE A 181 7.97 15.36 -10.22
C ILE A 181 7.24 16.64 -10.64
N PRO A 182 7.75 17.84 -10.27
CA PRO A 182 7.09 19.09 -10.62
C PRO A 182 6.91 19.28 -12.13
N GLY A 183 5.69 19.61 -12.55
CA GLY A 183 5.29 19.75 -13.95
C GLY A 183 4.97 18.44 -14.67
N SER A 184 4.99 17.31 -13.97
CA SER A 184 4.61 15.98 -14.46
C SER A 184 3.67 15.27 -13.48
N GLU A 185 2.93 16.06 -12.70
CA GLU A 185 2.00 15.53 -11.72
C GLU A 185 0.79 14.85 -12.36
N THR A 186 0.49 13.65 -11.90
CA THR A 186 -0.77 12.96 -12.17
C THR A 186 -1.82 13.41 -11.16
N HIS A 187 -2.92 13.93 -11.68
CA HIS A 187 -4.01 14.47 -10.88
C HIS A 187 -4.96 13.35 -10.44
N PHE A 188 -5.41 13.40 -9.19
CA PHE A 188 -6.44 12.50 -8.69
C PHE A 188 -7.81 12.92 -9.24
N PRO A 189 -8.52 12.09 -10.02
CA PRO A 189 -9.81 12.46 -10.57
C PRO A 189 -10.93 12.34 -9.52
N THR A 190 -11.93 13.22 -9.61
CA THR A 190 -13.16 13.12 -8.81
C THR A 190 -14.29 12.48 -9.61
N ASN A 191 -15.31 12.00 -8.89
CA ASN A 191 -16.49 11.32 -9.43
C ASN A 191 -16.19 10.07 -10.27
N GLN A 192 -15.12 9.37 -9.92
CA GLN A 192 -14.81 8.04 -10.43
C GLN A 192 -14.00 7.27 -9.39
N TRP A 193 -14.02 5.94 -9.50
CA TRP A 193 -13.21 5.06 -8.70
C TRP A 193 -11.75 5.12 -9.15
N VAL A 194 -10.85 5.30 -8.20
CA VAL A 194 -9.40 5.38 -8.40
C VAL A 194 -8.74 4.33 -7.54
N ARG A 195 -7.91 3.49 -8.14
CA ARG A 195 -7.09 2.53 -7.40
C ARG A 195 -5.82 3.20 -6.93
N LEU A 196 -5.59 3.22 -5.62
CA LEU A 196 -4.29 3.58 -5.06
C LEU A 196 -3.60 2.34 -4.52
N ARG A 197 -2.33 2.19 -4.89
CA ARG A 197 -1.41 1.22 -4.29
C ARG A 197 -0.29 1.96 -3.62
N VAL A 198 0.08 1.53 -2.43
CA VAL A 198 1.17 2.11 -1.65
C VAL A 198 2.13 0.99 -1.28
N PHE A 199 3.40 1.19 -1.59
CA PHE A 199 4.51 0.44 -1.04
C PHE A 199 5.32 1.37 -0.15
N ILE A 200 5.69 0.88 1.04
CA ILE A 200 6.61 1.59 1.91
C ILE A 200 7.63 0.60 2.50
N GLY A 201 8.91 0.85 2.24
CA GLY A 201 10.03 0.20 2.93
C GLY A 201 10.44 1.07 4.11
N LEU A 202 10.33 0.52 5.32
CA LEU A 202 10.45 1.27 6.56
C LEU A 202 11.91 1.46 6.98
N SER A 203 12.30 2.71 7.13
CA SER A 203 13.61 3.11 7.64
C SER A 203 13.53 4.41 8.42
N SER A 204 14.25 4.44 9.54
CA SER A 204 14.51 5.62 10.35
C SER A 204 15.71 6.43 9.87
N ARG A 205 16.22 6.13 8.68
CA ARG A 205 17.25 6.88 7.95
C ARG A 205 16.70 7.40 6.63
N ASP A 206 17.55 8.08 5.86
CA ASP A 206 17.22 8.65 4.55
C ASP A 206 17.18 7.62 3.40
N ASP A 207 17.27 6.32 3.71
CA ASP A 207 17.26 5.22 2.74
C ASP A 207 15.92 4.47 2.65
N GLY A 208 14.93 4.85 3.45
CA GLY A 208 13.55 4.37 3.32
C GLY A 208 12.98 4.71 1.95
N ILE A 209 11.97 3.95 1.52
CA ILE A 209 11.39 4.09 0.18
C ILE A 209 9.88 4.14 0.29
N MET A 210 9.26 5.02 -0.49
CA MET A 210 7.82 5.03 -0.70
C MET A 210 7.54 5.10 -2.19
N GLN A 211 6.65 4.23 -2.63
CA GLN A 211 6.13 4.22 -3.99
C GLN A 211 4.60 4.23 -3.94
N VAL A 212 3.98 5.00 -4.84
CA VAL A 212 2.53 5.09 -4.96
C VAL A 212 2.14 4.97 -6.42
N TRP A 213 1.18 4.09 -6.69
CA TRP A 213 0.56 3.97 -8.00
C TRP A 213 -0.88 4.46 -7.95
N GLN A 214 -1.28 5.17 -9.00
CA GLN A 214 -2.66 5.53 -9.28
C GLN A 214 -3.06 4.85 -10.60
N ASP A 215 -4.06 3.98 -10.55
CA ASP A 215 -4.54 3.22 -11.72
C ASP A 215 -3.40 2.58 -12.53
N ASP A 216 -2.47 1.93 -11.82
CA ASP A 216 -1.26 1.25 -12.33
C ASP A 216 -0.12 2.15 -12.82
N GLU A 217 -0.30 3.48 -12.81
CA GLU A 217 0.77 4.43 -13.10
C GLU A 217 1.57 4.75 -11.83
N LEU A 218 2.90 4.59 -11.85
CA LEU A 218 3.77 5.01 -10.74
C LEU A 218 3.84 6.54 -10.70
N ILE A 219 3.18 7.16 -9.73
CA ILE A 219 3.06 8.62 -9.62
C ILE A 219 3.97 9.22 -8.55
N LEU A 220 4.39 8.42 -7.56
CA LEU A 220 5.30 8.83 -6.50
C LEU A 220 6.37 7.75 -6.32
N HIS A 221 7.64 8.15 -6.33
CA HIS A 221 8.77 7.26 -6.04
C HIS A 221 9.85 8.09 -5.36
N ASN A 222 9.87 8.05 -4.05
CA ASN A 222 10.75 8.87 -3.24
C ASN A 222 11.53 8.00 -2.25
N ARG A 223 12.70 8.50 -1.87
CA ARG A 223 13.51 7.97 -0.78
C ARG A 223 13.62 9.01 0.32
N GLY A 224 13.75 8.53 1.55
CA GLY A 224 13.89 9.34 2.73
C GLY A 224 13.40 8.61 3.96
N TYR A 225 13.18 9.38 5.01
CA TYR A 225 12.67 8.86 6.26
C TYR A 225 11.22 8.35 6.12
N THR A 226 11.02 7.05 6.36
CA THR A 226 9.70 6.42 6.31
C THR A 226 9.24 5.90 7.68
N LEU A 227 10.13 5.88 8.68
CA LEU A 227 9.83 5.50 10.06
C LEU A 227 10.39 6.59 11.02
N PRO A 228 9.65 7.04 12.06
CA PRO A 228 10.11 8.14 12.91
C PRO A 228 11.42 7.89 13.65
N ARG A 229 11.63 6.65 14.11
CA ARG A 229 12.79 6.20 14.88
C ARG A 229 13.01 4.71 14.65
N ALA A 230 14.24 4.24 14.86
CA ALA A 230 14.57 2.82 14.70
C ALA A 230 13.79 1.89 15.66
N ASP A 231 13.29 2.41 16.78
CA ASP A 231 12.46 1.70 17.76
C ASP A 231 10.96 1.99 17.61
N SER A 232 10.55 2.75 16.60
CA SER A 232 9.15 2.96 16.29
C SER A 232 8.53 1.69 15.73
N ILE A 233 7.24 1.49 16.06
CA ILE A 233 6.41 0.42 15.52
C ILE A 233 5.22 1.10 14.89
N TYR A 234 4.95 0.82 13.62
CA TYR A 234 3.67 1.17 13.02
C TYR A 234 2.66 0.06 13.32
N ASN A 235 1.59 0.42 14.03
CA ASN A 235 0.59 -0.53 14.51
C ASN A 235 -0.84 -0.07 14.27
N SER A 236 -1.02 0.95 13.43
CA SER A 236 -2.34 1.48 13.08
C SER A 236 -2.29 1.97 11.64
N LEU A 237 -3.13 1.40 10.78
CA LEU A 237 -3.41 1.94 9.44
C LEU A 237 -4.82 2.51 9.46
N GLN A 238 -4.93 3.82 9.29
CA GLN A 238 -6.19 4.52 9.11
C GLN A 238 -6.46 4.70 7.63
N VAL A 239 -7.71 4.50 7.21
CA VAL A 239 -8.14 4.67 5.82
C VAL A 239 -9.55 5.25 5.78
N GLY A 240 -9.82 6.06 4.76
CA GLY A 240 -11.05 6.84 4.63
C GLY A 240 -10.71 8.32 4.61
N ASN A 241 -11.55 9.18 5.21
CA ASN A 241 -11.22 10.60 5.38
C ASN A 241 -10.46 10.79 6.70
N THR A 242 -9.14 10.54 6.69
CA THR A 242 -8.30 10.61 7.89
C THR A 242 -8.06 12.05 8.36
N ALA A 243 -8.25 13.02 7.47
CA ALA A 243 -8.42 14.46 7.75
C ALA A 243 -8.90 15.24 6.51
N ASN A 244 -9.82 16.18 6.71
CA ASN A 244 -10.15 17.24 5.77
C ASN A 244 -9.57 18.57 6.27
N GLY A 245 -8.50 19.04 5.63
CA GLY A 245 -7.85 20.32 5.90
C GLY A 245 -8.50 21.51 5.19
N GLY A 246 -9.38 21.24 4.22
CA GLY A 246 -10.08 22.26 3.44
C GLY A 246 -11.02 23.10 4.31
N ARG A 247 -10.87 24.43 4.29
CA ARG A 247 -11.69 25.36 5.10
C ARG A 247 -13.06 25.70 4.50
N LEU A 248 -13.25 25.42 3.23
CA LEU A 248 -14.41 25.89 2.47
C LEU A 248 -15.40 24.77 2.18
N ASP A 249 -14.90 23.58 1.86
CA ASP A 249 -15.70 22.52 1.27
C ASP A 249 -15.71 21.27 2.16
N PRO A 250 -16.89 20.68 2.41
CA PRO A 250 -16.96 19.35 2.97
C PRO A 250 -16.43 18.34 1.94
N ALA A 251 -16.00 17.17 2.43
CA ALA A 251 -15.52 16.10 1.59
C ALA A 251 -16.35 14.83 1.82
N THR A 252 -16.91 14.30 0.74
CA THR A 252 -17.47 12.94 0.70
C THR A 252 -16.49 12.03 -0.03
N LEU A 253 -16.12 10.94 0.62
CA LEU A 253 -15.25 9.91 0.09
C LEU A 253 -15.94 8.56 0.24
N PHE A 254 -15.87 7.71 -0.78
CA PHE A 254 -16.19 6.29 -0.66
C PHE A 254 -14.91 5.47 -0.75
N LEU A 255 -14.86 4.40 0.02
CA LEU A 255 -13.74 3.48 0.13
C LEU A 255 -14.24 2.06 -0.13
N ASP A 256 -13.52 1.31 -0.95
CA ASP A 256 -13.85 -0.07 -1.28
C ASP A 256 -12.59 -0.93 -1.47
N ASP A 257 -12.75 -2.25 -1.36
CA ASP A 257 -11.75 -3.29 -1.62
C ASP A 257 -10.36 -2.99 -1.02
N VAL A 258 -10.30 -2.86 0.29
CA VAL A 258 -9.06 -2.60 1.03
C VAL A 258 -8.27 -3.88 1.20
N THR A 259 -6.97 -3.82 0.96
CA THR A 259 -6.06 -4.95 1.14
C THR A 259 -4.70 -4.49 1.66
N ILE A 260 -4.09 -5.32 2.52
CA ILE A 260 -2.82 -5.04 3.19
C ILE A 260 -1.94 -6.30 3.09
N TRP A 261 -0.65 -6.12 2.78
CA TRP A 261 0.35 -7.19 2.79
C TRP A 261 1.63 -6.77 3.52
N ASN A 262 2.33 -7.76 4.04
CA ASN A 262 3.70 -7.65 4.58
C ASN A 262 4.73 -8.36 3.68
N THR A 263 4.32 -8.73 2.48
CA THR A 263 5.14 -9.32 1.43
C THR A 263 4.69 -8.76 0.08
N PRO A 264 5.55 -8.77 -0.94
CA PRO A 264 5.17 -8.27 -2.26
C PRO A 264 3.92 -8.97 -2.80
N PRO A 265 2.85 -8.23 -3.12
CA PRO A 265 1.61 -8.79 -3.67
C PRO A 265 1.81 -9.24 -5.12
N ILE A 266 0.92 -10.08 -5.64
CA ILE A 266 1.06 -10.61 -7.02
C ILE A 266 1.08 -9.51 -8.08
N TRP A 267 0.35 -8.41 -7.87
CA TRP A 267 0.34 -7.28 -8.80
C TRP A 267 1.70 -6.58 -8.88
N TRP A 268 2.55 -6.69 -7.85
CA TRP A 268 3.92 -6.18 -7.89
C TRP A 268 4.72 -6.87 -8.99
N LEU A 269 4.64 -8.20 -9.07
CA LEU A 269 5.35 -8.97 -10.10
C LEU A 269 4.92 -8.58 -11.52
N ALA A 270 3.65 -8.26 -11.71
CA ALA A 270 3.12 -7.81 -13.01
C ALA A 270 3.63 -6.42 -13.43
N ILE A 271 4.01 -5.56 -12.48
CA ILE A 271 4.56 -4.23 -12.78
C ILE A 271 5.99 -4.35 -13.32
N PHE A 272 6.82 -5.25 -12.78
CA PHE A 272 8.22 -5.42 -13.23
C PHE A 272 8.35 -5.98 -14.63
N ASP A 273 7.39 -6.76 -15.11
CA ASP A 273 7.45 -7.26 -16.48
C ASP A 273 7.20 -6.16 -17.53
N ARG A 274 6.48 -5.09 -17.19
CA ARG A 274 6.13 -4.03 -18.14
C ARG A 274 7.30 -3.17 -18.61
N ASP A 275 8.37 -3.07 -17.81
CA ASP A 275 9.51 -2.19 -18.10
C ASP A 275 10.56 -2.80 -19.06
N GLY A 276 10.32 -4.01 -19.58
CA GLY A 276 11.07 -4.55 -20.71
C GLY A 276 12.39 -5.24 -20.33
N ASP A 277 12.57 -5.58 -19.06
CA ASP A 277 13.57 -6.53 -18.59
C ASP A 277 13.29 -7.95 -19.11
N GLY A 278 12.06 -8.18 -19.57
CA GLY A 278 11.55 -9.44 -20.09
C GLY A 278 11.40 -10.46 -18.99
N LEU A 279 10.16 -10.74 -18.58
CA LEU A 279 9.62 -12.08 -18.37
C LEU A 279 8.25 -11.97 -17.66
N VAL A 280 7.20 -12.18 -18.46
CA VAL A 280 5.82 -12.61 -18.11
C VAL A 280 4.76 -11.52 -17.93
N SER A 281 3.93 -11.35 -18.96
CA SER A 281 2.73 -10.51 -18.88
C SER A 281 1.62 -11.29 -18.17
N ILE A 282 1.10 -10.74 -17.07
CA ILE A 282 -0.10 -11.24 -16.39
C ILE A 282 -1.26 -10.35 -16.84
N ASP A 283 -2.29 -10.92 -17.47
CA ASP A 283 -3.50 -10.18 -17.81
C ASP A 283 -4.53 -10.22 -16.65
N ASP A 284 -5.60 -9.42 -16.78
CA ASP A 284 -6.67 -9.32 -15.77
C ASP A 284 -7.43 -10.64 -15.52
N SER A 285 -7.18 -11.70 -16.30
CA SER A 285 -7.73 -13.03 -16.08
C SER A 285 -6.89 -13.91 -15.15
N TYR A 286 -5.73 -13.41 -14.69
CA TYR A 286 -4.75 -14.14 -13.88
C TYR A 286 -4.17 -15.36 -14.60
N GLU A 287 -4.29 -15.46 -15.93
CA GLU A 287 -3.66 -16.50 -16.72
C GLU A 287 -2.24 -16.10 -17.15
N LEU A 288 -1.29 -17.02 -16.97
CA LEU A 288 0.10 -16.86 -17.41
C LEU A 288 0.20 -17.17 -18.91
N HIS A 289 0.50 -16.16 -19.72
CA HIS A 289 0.80 -16.34 -21.14
C HIS A 289 2.29 -16.13 -21.41
N ALA A 290 3.04 -17.21 -21.60
CA ALA A 290 4.40 -17.12 -22.11
C ALA A 290 4.37 -16.73 -23.61
N ASN A 291 5.14 -15.71 -23.99
CA ASN A 291 5.31 -15.32 -25.40
C ASN A 291 6.14 -16.39 -26.14
N PRO A 292 5.59 -17.11 -27.14
CA PRO A 292 6.33 -18.17 -27.84
C PRO A 292 7.52 -17.66 -28.66
N ALA A 293 7.63 -16.35 -28.90
CA ALA A 293 8.68 -15.75 -29.72
C ALA A 293 10.05 -15.65 -29.02
N ASP A 294 10.09 -15.67 -27.69
CA ASP A 294 11.30 -15.40 -26.91
C ASP A 294 12.11 -16.66 -26.54
N LEU A 295 11.68 -17.85 -26.99
CA LEU A 295 12.32 -19.13 -26.70
C LEU A 295 13.33 -19.62 -27.77
N ASN A 296 13.69 -18.79 -28.75
CA ASN A 296 14.50 -19.20 -29.92
C ASN A 296 15.80 -18.39 -30.13
N ASP A 297 16.25 -17.57 -29.17
CA ASP A 297 17.52 -16.84 -29.29
C ASP A 297 18.63 -17.51 -28.44
N ASP A 298 19.48 -18.31 -29.10
CA ASP A 298 20.63 -19.02 -28.53
C ASP A 298 21.80 -18.09 -28.11
N SER A 299 21.65 -16.75 -28.11
CA SER A 299 22.76 -15.82 -27.91
C SER A 299 22.96 -15.27 -26.48
N VAL A 300 22.14 -15.67 -25.50
CA VAL A 300 22.27 -15.19 -24.10
C VAL A 300 22.82 -16.30 -23.19
N ALA A 301 24.10 -16.62 -23.36
CA ALA A 301 24.84 -17.54 -22.50
C ALA A 301 25.92 -16.82 -21.70
N ASP A 302 25.53 -15.88 -20.84
CA ASP A 302 26.34 -15.45 -19.69
C ASP A 302 25.50 -14.63 -18.70
N ARG A 303 24.73 -15.29 -17.83
CA ARG A 303 24.22 -14.70 -16.58
C ARG A 303 23.78 -15.79 -15.62
N ALA A 304 24.37 -15.79 -14.43
CA ALA A 304 24.12 -16.70 -13.33
C ALA A 304 22.82 -16.40 -12.55
N ASP A 305 21.79 -15.85 -13.22
CA ASP A 305 20.51 -15.45 -12.60
C ASP A 305 19.32 -16.29 -13.10
N ILE A 306 19.56 -17.41 -13.79
CA ILE A 306 18.51 -18.26 -14.38
C ILE A 306 18.16 -19.49 -13.49
N ASP A 307 18.74 -19.64 -12.30
CA ASP A 307 18.46 -20.81 -11.44
C ASP A 307 17.16 -20.70 -10.60
N LEU A 308 16.38 -19.62 -10.74
CA LEU A 308 15.08 -19.43 -10.06
C LEU A 308 13.86 -19.67 -10.96
N LEU A 309 14.04 -19.91 -12.27
CA LEU A 309 12.95 -19.81 -13.26
C LEU A 309 12.47 -21.14 -13.90
N GLU A 310 12.99 -22.31 -13.52
CA GLU A 310 12.53 -23.62 -14.05
C GLU A 310 11.62 -24.44 -13.11
N ALA A 311 10.99 -23.84 -12.10
CA ALA A 311 10.18 -24.57 -11.10
C ALA A 311 8.65 -24.30 -11.16
N VAL A 312 8.07 -24.12 -12.36
CA VAL A 312 6.60 -24.04 -12.52
C VAL A 312 6.12 -25.19 -13.41
N ILE A 313 5.78 -26.32 -12.78
CA ILE A 313 5.19 -27.50 -13.42
C ILE A 313 3.66 -27.47 -13.25
N ARG A 314 2.97 -27.47 -14.40
CA ARG A 314 1.63 -28.00 -14.75
C ARG A 314 0.57 -28.11 -13.64
N TRP A 315 -0.48 -27.32 -13.79
CA TRP A 315 -1.70 -27.32 -12.96
C TRP A 315 -2.73 -28.43 -13.28
N ASP A 316 -2.41 -29.38 -14.16
CA ASP A 316 -3.40 -30.37 -14.65
C ASP A 316 -3.45 -31.69 -13.84
N GLU A 317 -2.74 -31.80 -12.70
CA GLU A 317 -2.63 -33.07 -11.94
C GLU A 317 -3.03 -33.01 -10.45
N LEU A 318 -3.86 -32.05 -10.01
CA LEU A 318 -4.41 -32.07 -8.65
C LEU A 318 -5.77 -32.80 -8.58
N PRO A 319 -5.98 -33.70 -7.60
CA PRO A 319 -7.26 -34.37 -7.41
C PRO A 319 -8.35 -33.39 -6.93
N ASP A 320 -9.56 -33.55 -7.48
CA ASP A 320 -10.78 -32.78 -7.14
C ASP A 320 -11.03 -32.81 -5.63
N MET A 321 -10.89 -31.66 -4.97
CA MET A 321 -11.11 -31.46 -3.54
C MET A 321 -12.52 -30.92 -3.24
N ARG A 322 -13.52 -31.28 -4.06
CA ARG A 322 -14.93 -31.17 -3.66
C ARG A 322 -15.29 -32.33 -2.73
N GLY A 323 -15.03 -32.13 -1.44
CA GLY A 323 -15.64 -32.92 -0.38
C GLY A 323 -17.11 -32.53 -0.19
N ASP A 324 -18.00 -33.49 -0.34
CA ASP A 324 -19.40 -33.40 0.11
C ASP A 324 -19.47 -33.00 1.59
N ARG A 325 -20.11 -31.85 1.88
CA ARG A 325 -21.11 -31.64 2.94
C ARG A 325 -21.70 -30.23 2.90
#